data_AF-A0A7M1SXL7-F1
#
_entry.id   AF-A0A7M1SXL7-F1
#
_cell.length_a   1.000
_cell.length_b   1.000
_cell.length_c   1.000
_cell.angle_alpha   90.00
_cell.angle_beta   90.00
_cell.angle_gamma   90.00
#
_symmetry.space_group_name_H-M   'P 1'
#
loop_
_entity.id
_entity.type
_entity.pdbx_description
1 polymer ?
#
loop_
_entity_poly.entity_id
_entity_poly.type
_entity_poly.pdbx_seq_one_letter_code
_entity_poly.pdbx_strand_id
1 'polypeptide(L)'
;MAVYEAERERYYELAAQLEGNPVAPLVTRPVWFELLEERAASADSPYLAEGLARDAQRYREELEGHIADAEDRRINDTGTLSEGFVDNAGHGFITILWDAATVCDDDAIGCVTGDSLTVHMLAESEYDSEYELRTTLVHELAHVYQRADSARFRDGSSDYERLLDQGLFEGSSEKMADCYALTYYDEWTDAGAGYGYVCDESEREAIRTWAADLNAPVP
;
A
#
# COMPACT_ATOMS: atom_id res chain seq x y z
N MET A 1 -11.06 19.13 -25.18
CA MET A 1 -11.71 17.83 -24.91
C MET A 1 -11.01 16.69 -25.62
N ALA A 2 -10.75 16.72 -26.92
CA ALA A 2 -10.04 15.61 -27.61
C ALA A 2 -8.70 15.22 -26.95
N VAL A 3 -7.87 16.19 -26.54
CA VAL A 3 -6.61 15.90 -25.83
C VAL A 3 -6.88 15.25 -24.48
N TYR A 4 -7.81 15.80 -23.69
CA TYR A 4 -8.22 15.21 -22.41
C TYR A 4 -8.68 13.75 -22.56
N GLU A 5 -9.50 13.44 -23.57
CA GLU A 5 -9.97 12.07 -23.81
C GLU A 5 -8.81 11.12 -24.15
N ALA A 6 -7.82 11.57 -24.93
CA ALA A 6 -6.65 10.77 -25.25
C ALA A 6 -5.77 10.50 -24.02
N GLU A 7 -5.54 11.52 -23.17
CA GLU A 7 -4.82 11.35 -21.91
C GLU A 7 -5.56 10.42 -20.94
N ARG A 8 -6.90 10.53 -20.91
CA ARG A 8 -7.79 9.66 -20.13
C ARG A 8 -7.72 8.20 -20.57
N GLU A 9 -7.83 7.94 -21.87
CA GLU A 9 -7.69 6.60 -22.43
C GLU A 9 -6.33 6.00 -22.07
N ARG A 10 -5.25 6.77 -22.23
CA ARG A 10 -3.90 6.31 -21.90
C ARG A 10 -3.70 6.07 -20.40
N TYR A 11 -4.28 6.89 -19.53
CA TYR A 11 -4.28 6.65 -18.09
C TYR A 11 -4.92 5.30 -17.76
N TYR A 12 -6.09 4.97 -18.32
CA TYR A 12 -6.75 3.70 -18.05
C TYR A 12 -6.00 2.49 -18.63
N GLU A 13 -5.34 2.64 -19.79
CA GLU A 13 -4.44 1.60 -20.32
C GLU A 13 -3.27 1.30 -19.38
N LEU A 14 -2.72 2.31 -18.72
CA LEU A 14 -1.66 2.15 -17.72
C LEU A 14 -2.23 1.55 -16.43
N ALA A 15 -3.36 2.07 -15.93
CA ALA A 15 -3.98 1.61 -14.68
C ALA A 15 -4.39 0.13 -14.76
N ALA A 16 -4.86 -0.34 -15.91
CA ALA A 16 -5.21 -1.75 -16.13
C ALA A 16 -4.01 -2.71 -15.97
N GLN A 17 -2.77 -2.24 -16.13
CA GLN A 17 -1.58 -3.07 -15.92
C GLN A 17 -1.34 -3.39 -14.44
N LEU A 18 -1.96 -2.64 -13.54
CA LEU A 18 -1.87 -2.82 -12.09
C LEU A 18 -3.08 -3.59 -11.52
N GLU A 19 -3.96 -4.14 -12.38
CA GLU A 19 -5.07 -4.98 -11.92
C GLU A 19 -4.54 -6.18 -11.13
N GLY A 20 -5.08 -6.38 -9.91
CA GLY A 20 -4.61 -7.41 -8.98
C GLY A 20 -3.37 -7.04 -8.16
N ASN A 21 -2.81 -5.83 -8.31
CA ASN A 21 -1.74 -5.34 -7.43
C ASN A 21 -2.33 -4.69 -6.16
N PRO A 22 -1.91 -5.08 -4.95
CA PRO A 22 -2.47 -4.57 -3.70
C PRO A 22 -2.25 -3.08 -3.44
N VAL A 23 -1.24 -2.47 -4.07
CA VAL A 23 -0.94 -1.05 -3.91
C VAL A 23 -1.41 -0.20 -5.09
N ALA A 24 -2.14 -0.79 -6.04
CA ALA A 24 -2.70 -0.06 -7.19
C ALA A 24 -3.47 1.22 -6.80
N PRO A 25 -4.29 1.26 -5.73
CA PRO A 25 -5.00 2.48 -5.34
C PRO A 25 -4.07 3.66 -4.97
N LEU A 26 -2.90 3.39 -4.41
CA LEU A 26 -1.91 4.42 -4.05
C LEU A 26 -1.26 5.03 -5.29
N VAL A 27 -1.02 4.21 -6.30
CA VAL A 27 -0.29 4.60 -7.52
C VAL A 27 -1.23 5.22 -8.56
N THR A 28 -2.35 4.55 -8.83
CA THR A 28 -3.32 5.00 -9.86
C THR A 28 -4.13 6.19 -9.37
N ARG A 29 -4.33 6.34 -8.05
CA ARG A 29 -5.10 7.44 -7.44
C ARG A 29 -6.51 7.57 -8.05
N PRO A 30 -7.30 6.47 -8.10
CA PRO A 30 -8.50 6.38 -8.92
C PRO A 30 -9.55 7.42 -8.53
N VAL A 31 -9.76 7.63 -7.23
CA VAL A 31 -10.67 8.65 -6.68
C VAL A 31 -10.35 10.06 -7.21
N TRP A 32 -9.08 10.41 -7.29
CA TRP A 32 -8.64 11.73 -7.74
C TRP A 32 -8.79 11.91 -9.25
N PHE A 33 -8.63 10.82 -10.00
CA PHE A 33 -8.88 10.83 -11.43
C PHE A 33 -10.39 10.88 -11.75
N GLU A 34 -11.23 10.16 -11.01
CA GLU A 34 -12.69 10.24 -11.12
C GLU A 34 -13.21 11.66 -10.84
N LEU A 35 -12.65 12.34 -9.83
CA LEU A 35 -12.92 13.76 -9.57
C LEU A 35 -12.58 14.67 -10.76
N LEU A 36 -11.51 14.35 -11.50
CA LEU A 36 -11.16 15.06 -12.72
C LEU A 36 -12.18 14.77 -13.85
N GLU A 37 -12.67 13.53 -13.95
CA GLU A 37 -13.73 13.16 -14.89
C GLU A 37 -15.06 13.87 -14.60
N GLU A 38 -15.46 13.99 -13.33
CA GLU A 38 -16.65 14.75 -12.93
C GLU A 38 -16.55 16.23 -13.35
N ARG A 39 -15.36 16.82 -13.16
CA ARG A 39 -15.07 18.20 -13.62
C ARG A 39 -15.09 18.32 -15.13
N ALA A 40 -14.62 17.29 -15.85
CA ALA A 40 -14.64 17.27 -17.31
C ALA A 40 -16.06 17.13 -17.87
N ALA A 41 -16.89 16.29 -17.27
CA ALA A 41 -18.28 16.08 -17.65
C ALA A 41 -19.15 17.33 -17.45
N SER A 42 -18.80 18.19 -16.50
CA SER A 42 -19.51 19.44 -16.19
C SER A 42 -18.91 20.67 -16.87
N ALA A 43 -17.85 20.54 -17.67
CA ALA A 43 -17.18 21.65 -18.31
C ALA A 43 -17.96 22.17 -19.54
N ASP A 44 -18.36 23.45 -19.52
CA ASP A 44 -19.10 24.13 -20.58
C ASP A 44 -18.27 25.19 -21.34
N SER A 45 -16.98 25.31 -21.02
CA SER A 45 -16.09 26.34 -21.55
C SER A 45 -14.79 25.76 -22.14
N PRO A 46 -14.32 26.27 -23.31
CA PRO A 46 -13.05 25.89 -23.90
C PRO A 46 -11.82 26.14 -23.01
N TYR A 47 -11.87 27.14 -22.12
CA TYR A 47 -10.77 27.43 -21.19
C TYR A 47 -10.57 26.30 -20.16
N LEU A 48 -11.66 25.69 -19.72
CA LEU A 48 -11.61 24.54 -18.82
C LEU A 48 -11.01 23.32 -19.51
N ALA A 49 -11.26 23.16 -20.82
CA ALA A 49 -10.79 22.01 -21.58
C ALA A 49 -9.26 21.88 -21.64
N GLU A 50 -8.51 23.00 -21.64
CA GLU A 50 -7.05 22.99 -21.63
C GLU A 50 -6.49 22.63 -20.24
N GLY A 51 -7.10 23.16 -19.17
CA GLY A 51 -6.74 22.82 -17.80
C GLY A 51 -6.99 21.34 -17.48
N LEU A 52 -8.14 20.81 -17.89
CA LEU A 52 -8.49 19.40 -17.74
C LEU A 52 -7.52 18.47 -18.47
N ALA A 53 -7.14 18.83 -19.70
CA ALA A 53 -6.14 18.07 -20.46
C ALA A 53 -4.78 18.04 -19.75
N ARG A 54 -4.31 19.17 -19.21
CA ARG A 54 -3.07 19.21 -18.42
C ARG A 54 -3.15 18.39 -17.14
N ASP A 55 -4.27 18.46 -16.43
CA ASP A 55 -4.48 17.65 -15.22
C ASP A 55 -4.47 16.15 -15.55
N ALA A 56 -5.14 15.73 -16.63
CA ALA A 56 -5.14 14.33 -17.08
C ALA A 56 -3.76 13.86 -17.52
N GLN A 57 -3.04 14.70 -18.28
CA GLN A 57 -1.66 14.44 -18.67
C GLN A 57 -0.77 14.25 -17.45
N ARG A 58 -0.90 15.09 -16.41
CA ARG A 58 -0.11 14.96 -15.18
C ARG A 58 -0.36 13.62 -14.50
N TYR A 59 -1.61 13.20 -14.31
CA TYR A 59 -1.92 11.88 -13.71
C TYR A 59 -1.35 10.72 -14.54
N ARG A 60 -1.46 10.80 -15.87
CA ARG A 60 -0.88 9.80 -16.77
C ARG A 60 0.65 9.75 -16.64
N GLU A 61 1.33 10.90 -16.63
CA GLU A 61 2.80 10.99 -16.51
C GLU A 61 3.30 10.49 -15.15
N GLU A 62 2.61 10.85 -14.07
CA GLU A 62 2.90 10.34 -12.73
C GLU A 62 2.78 8.81 -12.69
N LEU A 63 1.68 8.26 -13.22
CA LEU A 63 1.46 6.80 -13.28
C LEU A 63 2.49 6.09 -14.17
N GLU A 64 2.83 6.66 -15.34
CA GLU A 64 3.86 6.12 -16.22
C GLU A 64 5.23 6.11 -15.55
N GLY A 65 5.57 7.17 -14.81
CA GLY A 65 6.79 7.24 -14.00
C GLY A 65 6.84 6.15 -12.93
N HIS A 66 5.75 5.97 -12.17
CA HIS A 66 5.69 4.91 -11.16
C HIS A 66 5.83 3.50 -11.74
N ILE A 67 5.25 3.23 -12.91
CA ILE A 67 5.38 1.94 -13.61
C ILE A 67 6.84 1.72 -14.02
N ALA A 68 7.50 2.73 -14.59
CA ALA A 68 8.90 2.64 -14.99
C ALA A 68 9.83 2.43 -13.79
N ASP A 69 9.63 3.18 -12.70
CA ASP A 69 10.41 3.02 -11.47
C ASP A 69 10.24 1.61 -10.86
N ALA A 70 9.02 1.05 -10.91
CA ALA A 70 8.75 -0.30 -10.46
C ALA A 70 9.40 -1.36 -11.38
N GLU A 71 9.39 -1.15 -12.70
CA GLU A 71 10.11 -2.00 -13.66
C GLU A 71 11.62 -2.01 -13.41
N ASP A 72 12.22 -0.84 -13.21
CA ASP A 72 13.65 -0.72 -12.94
C ASP A 72 14.04 -1.40 -11.62
N ARG A 73 13.22 -1.26 -10.57
CA ARG A 73 13.43 -1.95 -9.28
C ARG A 73 13.40 -3.46 -9.43
N ARG A 74 12.40 -4.02 -10.14
CA ARG A 74 12.29 -5.47 -10.38
C ARG A 74 13.50 -6.06 -11.11
N ILE A 75 14.24 -5.26 -11.89
CA ILE A 75 15.42 -5.71 -12.63
C ILE A 75 16.68 -5.68 -11.75
N ASN A 76 16.71 -4.85 -10.71
CA ASN A 76 17.85 -4.67 -9.82
C ASN A 76 17.85 -5.64 -8.62
N ASP A 77 17.48 -6.90 -8.86
CA ASP A 77 17.47 -7.97 -7.88
C ASP A 77 18.93 -8.33 -7.51
N THR A 78 19.40 -7.88 -6.35
CA THR A 78 20.74 -8.23 -5.85
C THR A 78 20.76 -9.59 -5.15
N GLY A 79 19.59 -10.24 -5.00
CA GLY A 79 19.41 -11.61 -4.55
C GLY A 79 19.38 -11.80 -3.03
N THR A 80 19.15 -10.73 -2.26
CA THR A 80 19.07 -10.82 -0.79
C THR A 80 17.68 -11.25 -0.32
N LEU A 81 17.61 -11.75 0.93
CA LEU A 81 16.37 -12.26 1.53
C LEU A 81 15.32 -11.15 1.70
N SER A 82 15.76 -9.95 2.05
CA SER A 82 14.92 -8.77 2.18
C SER A 82 14.42 -8.25 0.82
N GLU A 83 15.26 -8.22 -0.21
CA GLU A 83 14.84 -7.87 -1.58
C GLU A 83 13.79 -8.83 -2.14
N GLY A 84 13.97 -10.15 -1.94
CA GLY A 84 12.99 -11.14 -2.40
C GLY A 84 11.61 -11.02 -1.73
N PHE A 85 11.52 -10.44 -0.54
CA PHE A 85 10.24 -10.14 0.11
C PHE A 85 9.59 -8.85 -0.45
N VAL A 86 10.38 -7.81 -0.69
CA VAL A 86 9.90 -6.52 -1.24
C VAL A 86 9.40 -6.67 -2.68
N ASP A 87 10.16 -7.39 -3.50
CA ASP A 87 9.84 -7.60 -4.90
C ASP A 87 8.53 -8.38 -5.05
N ASN A 88 8.28 -9.35 -4.16
CA ASN A 88 7.03 -10.11 -4.12
C ASN A 88 5.86 -9.32 -3.51
N ALA A 89 6.08 -8.46 -2.52
CA ALA A 89 5.00 -7.80 -1.77
C ALA A 89 4.28 -6.69 -2.53
N GLY A 90 4.93 -6.08 -3.53
CA GLY A 90 4.37 -4.95 -4.29
C GLY A 90 4.68 -4.94 -5.77
N HIS A 91 5.25 -6.01 -6.34
CA HIS A 91 5.74 -6.06 -7.73
C HIS A 91 6.69 -4.91 -8.08
N GLY A 92 7.55 -4.50 -7.14
CA GLY A 92 8.49 -3.40 -7.30
C GLY A 92 7.93 -1.99 -7.08
N PHE A 93 6.65 -1.84 -6.70
CA PHE A 93 6.10 -0.51 -6.36
C PHE A 93 6.44 -0.07 -4.93
N ILE A 94 6.67 -1.02 -4.01
CA ILE A 94 7.04 -0.75 -2.62
C ILE A 94 8.56 -0.67 -2.53
N THR A 95 9.08 0.31 -1.79
CA THR A 95 10.51 0.49 -1.51
C THR A 95 10.78 0.22 -0.04
N ILE A 96 11.87 -0.47 0.28
CA ILE A 96 12.41 -0.54 1.64
C ILE A 96 13.63 0.34 1.77
N LEU A 97 13.65 1.15 2.83
CA LEU A 97 14.79 1.92 3.26
C LEU A 97 15.23 1.47 4.66
N TRP A 98 16.54 1.34 4.87
CA TRP A 98 17.14 0.87 6.12
C TRP A 98 17.54 2.04 7.03
N ASP A 99 16.61 2.95 7.31
CA ASP A 99 16.83 4.22 7.98
C ASP A 99 15.79 4.54 9.08
N ALA A 100 15.06 3.53 9.56
CA ALA A 100 14.02 3.70 10.59
C ALA A 100 14.53 4.43 11.84
N ALA A 101 15.77 4.18 12.26
CA ALA A 101 16.40 4.84 13.41
C ALA A 101 16.46 6.38 13.31
N THR A 102 16.25 6.93 12.10
CA THR A 102 16.27 8.38 11.86
C THR A 102 14.92 8.95 11.42
N VAL A 103 14.05 8.11 10.86
CA VAL A 103 12.80 8.53 10.21
C VAL A 103 11.57 8.17 11.03
N CYS A 104 11.60 7.04 11.74
CA CYS A 104 10.50 6.57 12.57
C CYS A 104 10.53 7.22 13.95
N ASP A 105 9.40 7.15 14.67
CA ASP A 105 9.32 7.63 16.05
C ASP A 105 10.29 6.85 16.96
N ASP A 106 10.70 7.49 18.06
CA ASP A 106 11.65 6.90 19.02
C ASP A 106 11.14 5.50 19.47
N ASP A 107 12.02 4.49 19.37
CA ASP A 107 11.81 3.06 19.68
C ASP A 107 11.07 2.20 18.62
N ALA A 108 10.68 2.75 17.47
CA ALA A 108 10.07 1.96 16.39
C ALA A 108 11.12 1.15 15.59
N ILE A 109 10.87 -0.15 15.41
CA ILE A 109 11.72 -1.06 14.62
C ILE A 109 11.49 -0.94 13.11
N GLY A 110 10.32 -0.42 12.73
CA GLY A 110 9.94 -0.07 11.38
C GLY A 110 8.81 0.96 11.40
N CYS A 111 8.57 1.59 10.25
CA CYS A 111 7.38 2.40 10.04
C CYS A 111 7.14 2.63 8.55
N VAL A 112 5.89 2.91 8.21
CA VAL A 112 5.54 3.56 6.94
C VAL A 112 5.25 5.02 7.28
N THR A 113 5.95 6.00 6.70
CA THR A 113 5.70 7.43 6.99
C THR A 113 5.98 8.29 5.76
N GLY A 114 5.30 9.44 5.66
CA GLY A 114 5.39 10.30 4.48
C GLY A 114 4.85 9.61 3.21
N ASP A 115 5.74 9.07 2.39
CA ASP A 115 5.38 8.29 1.20
C ASP A 115 4.74 6.95 1.61
N SER A 116 3.55 6.66 1.08
CA SER A 116 2.78 5.47 1.42
C SER A 116 3.35 4.18 0.82
N LEU A 117 4.27 4.30 -0.14
CA LEU A 117 4.93 3.16 -0.80
C LEU A 117 6.35 2.91 -0.27
N THR A 118 6.77 3.62 0.76
CA THR A 118 8.08 3.46 1.37
C THR A 118 7.96 2.91 2.79
N VAL A 119 8.57 1.75 3.00
CA VAL A 119 8.70 1.09 4.31
C VAL A 119 10.10 1.37 4.85
N HIS A 120 10.18 1.97 6.02
CA HIS A 120 11.43 2.24 6.71
C HIS A 120 11.66 1.14 7.75
N MET A 121 12.81 0.49 7.72
CA MET A 121 13.19 -0.60 8.61
C MET A 121 14.50 -0.26 9.34
N LEU A 122 14.69 -0.77 10.56
CA LEU A 122 16.03 -0.81 11.16
C LEU A 122 16.95 -1.71 10.33
N ALA A 123 18.26 -1.45 10.36
CA ALA A 123 19.22 -2.30 9.66
C ALA A 123 19.08 -3.77 10.08
N GLU A 124 19.29 -4.72 9.15
CA GLU A 124 19.13 -6.16 9.42
C GLU A 124 19.92 -6.66 10.64
N SER A 125 21.07 -6.02 10.95
CA SER A 125 21.89 -6.36 12.11
C SER A 125 21.28 -6.01 13.47
N GLU A 126 20.21 -5.23 13.49
CA GLU A 126 19.49 -4.81 14.71
C GLU A 126 18.42 -5.83 15.14
N TYR A 127 18.15 -6.86 14.33
CA TYR A 127 17.19 -7.92 14.67
C TYR A 127 17.88 -9.10 15.35
N ASP A 128 17.24 -9.65 16.39
CA ASP A 128 17.75 -10.81 17.12
C ASP A 128 17.56 -12.12 16.34
N SER A 129 16.66 -12.13 15.34
CA SER A 129 16.45 -13.29 14.47
C SER A 129 15.89 -12.95 13.08
N GLU A 130 16.09 -13.86 12.13
CA GLU A 130 15.47 -13.79 10.80
C GLU A 130 13.93 -13.82 10.87
N TYR A 131 13.37 -14.52 11.86
CA TYR A 131 11.92 -14.58 12.07
C TYR A 131 11.36 -13.22 12.48
N GLU A 132 12.04 -12.54 13.40
CA GLU A 132 11.66 -11.19 13.85
C GLU A 132 11.70 -10.19 12.70
N LEU A 133 12.77 -10.19 11.91
CA LEU A 133 12.89 -9.36 10.71
C LEU A 133 11.73 -9.61 9.74
N ARG A 134 11.45 -10.87 9.42
CA ARG A 134 10.37 -11.24 8.49
C ARG A 134 8.98 -10.85 9.00
N THR A 135 8.71 -11.07 10.27
CA THR A 135 7.43 -10.72 10.88
C THR A 135 7.23 -9.21 10.89
N THR A 136 8.27 -8.45 11.26
CA THR A 136 8.25 -6.99 11.21
C THR A 136 8.04 -6.47 9.78
N LEU A 137 8.69 -7.07 8.80
CA LEU A 137 8.48 -6.69 7.39
C LEU A 137 7.03 -6.88 6.95
N VAL A 138 6.41 -8.01 7.31
CA VAL A 138 5.01 -8.28 6.98
C VAL A 138 4.06 -7.36 7.74
N HIS A 139 4.37 -7.00 8.98
CA HIS A 139 3.66 -5.98 9.76
C HIS A 139 3.67 -4.63 9.04
N GLU A 140 4.84 -4.13 8.64
CA GLU A 140 4.94 -2.84 7.95
C GLU A 140 4.26 -2.85 6.58
N LEU A 141 4.30 -3.98 5.86
CA LEU A 141 3.54 -4.15 4.63
C LEU A 141 2.03 -4.04 4.87
N ALA A 142 1.53 -4.53 6.00
CA ALA A 142 0.12 -4.38 6.36
C ALA A 142 -0.27 -2.90 6.48
N HIS A 143 0.60 -2.03 6.99
CA HIS A 143 0.37 -0.58 7.00
C HIS A 143 0.32 0.04 5.60
N VAL A 144 1.14 -0.44 4.66
CA VAL A 144 1.03 -0.04 3.24
C VAL A 144 -0.34 -0.42 2.69
N TYR A 145 -0.82 -1.63 2.98
CA TYR A 145 -2.13 -2.11 2.52
C TYR A 145 -3.29 -1.37 3.19
N GLN A 146 -3.19 -1.01 4.48
CA GLN A 146 -4.15 -0.13 5.15
C GLN A 146 -4.25 1.24 4.46
N ARG A 147 -3.12 1.82 4.03
CA ARG A 147 -3.12 3.07 3.25
C ARG A 147 -3.72 2.88 1.86
N ALA A 148 -3.41 1.76 1.20
CA ALA A 148 -4.01 1.43 -0.09
C ALA A 148 -5.53 1.28 0.01
N ASP A 149 -6.02 0.68 1.09
CA ASP A 149 -7.44 0.56 1.39
C ASP A 149 -8.12 1.93 1.52
N SER A 150 -7.58 2.82 2.36
CA SER A 150 -8.10 4.19 2.50
C SER A 150 -8.12 4.95 1.17
N ALA A 151 -7.11 4.76 0.31
CA ALA A 151 -7.01 5.45 -0.97
C ALA A 151 -8.11 5.06 -1.98
N ARG A 152 -8.85 3.97 -1.72
CA ARG A 152 -9.99 3.55 -2.56
C ARG A 152 -11.23 4.41 -2.34
N PHE A 153 -11.34 5.10 -1.21
CA PHE A 153 -12.58 5.79 -0.80
C PHE A 153 -12.44 7.31 -0.84
N ARG A 154 -13.43 7.96 -1.42
CA ARG A 154 -13.47 9.43 -1.58
C ARG A 154 -13.76 10.18 -0.28
N ASP A 155 -14.51 9.58 0.62
CA ASP A 155 -14.94 10.19 1.88
C ASP A 155 -13.89 10.08 3.00
N GLY A 156 -12.74 9.48 2.70
CA GLY A 156 -11.67 9.24 3.67
C GLY A 156 -11.95 8.05 4.59
N SER A 157 -12.99 7.24 4.33
CA SER A 157 -13.20 5.97 5.03
C SER A 157 -12.25 4.88 4.51
N SER A 158 -12.22 3.75 5.21
CA SER A 158 -11.58 2.52 4.74
C SER A 158 -12.31 1.28 5.26
N ASP A 159 -12.12 0.12 4.61
CA ASP A 159 -12.68 -1.13 5.14
C ASP A 159 -11.95 -1.56 6.41
N TYR A 160 -10.65 -1.31 6.52
CA TYR A 160 -9.88 -1.62 7.73
C TYR A 160 -10.39 -0.82 8.92
N GLU A 161 -10.67 0.49 8.78
CA GLU A 161 -11.25 1.31 9.86
C GLU A 161 -12.63 0.79 10.27
N ARG A 162 -13.43 0.32 9.32
CA ARG A 162 -14.72 -0.33 9.62
C ARG A 162 -14.55 -1.60 10.46
N LEU A 163 -13.48 -2.36 10.28
CA LEU A 163 -13.18 -3.52 11.12
C LEU A 163 -12.79 -3.08 12.54
N LEU A 164 -11.96 -2.05 12.66
CA LEU A 164 -11.58 -1.46 13.95
C LEU A 164 -12.80 -0.92 14.72
N ASP A 165 -13.71 -0.22 14.04
CA ASP A 165 -14.94 0.33 14.62
C ASP A 165 -15.91 -0.76 15.13
N GLN A 166 -15.79 -1.99 14.61
CA GLN A 166 -16.56 -3.16 15.10
C GLN A 166 -15.94 -3.78 16.36
N GLY A 167 -14.78 -3.28 16.81
CA GLY A 167 -14.05 -3.77 17.97
C GLY A 167 -13.06 -4.90 17.66
N LEU A 168 -12.82 -5.22 16.39
CA LEU A 168 -11.76 -6.14 15.99
C LEU A 168 -10.39 -5.49 16.21
N PHE A 169 -9.38 -6.32 16.46
CA PHE A 169 -7.99 -5.91 16.69
C PHE A 169 -7.87 -4.93 17.89
N GLU A 170 -8.78 -5.06 18.85
CA GLU A 170 -8.99 -4.11 19.95
C GLU A 170 -9.11 -2.63 19.50
N GLY A 171 -9.57 -2.40 18.26
CA GLY A 171 -9.68 -1.07 17.66
C GLY A 171 -8.35 -0.42 17.30
N SER A 172 -7.26 -1.17 17.16
CA SER A 172 -5.92 -0.66 16.84
C SER A 172 -5.44 -1.10 15.44
N SER A 173 -4.97 -0.14 14.64
CA SER A 173 -4.33 -0.40 13.35
C SER A 173 -3.03 -1.19 13.48
N GLU A 174 -2.28 -0.98 14.57
CA GLU A 174 -1.07 -1.75 14.90
C GLU A 174 -1.42 -3.22 15.16
N LYS A 175 -2.44 -3.48 15.98
CA LYS A 175 -2.87 -4.87 16.26
C LYS A 175 -3.45 -5.56 15.03
N MET A 176 -4.05 -4.79 14.12
CA MET A 176 -4.46 -5.34 12.83
C MET A 176 -3.25 -5.71 11.97
N ALA A 177 -2.18 -4.91 11.99
CA ALA A 177 -0.92 -5.23 11.32
C ALA A 177 -0.22 -6.46 11.97
N ASP A 178 -0.22 -6.56 13.30
CA ASP A 178 0.23 -7.75 14.03
C ASP A 178 -0.58 -8.98 13.59
N CYS A 179 -1.92 -8.88 13.56
CA CYS A 179 -2.81 -9.97 13.17
C CYS A 179 -2.62 -10.35 11.69
N TYR A 180 -2.30 -9.39 10.83
CA TYR A 180 -1.92 -9.66 9.43
C TYR A 180 -0.66 -10.52 9.37
N ALA A 181 0.41 -10.13 10.07
CA ALA A 181 1.66 -10.90 10.12
C ALA A 181 1.47 -12.29 10.73
N LEU A 182 0.72 -12.40 11.83
CA LEU A 182 0.36 -13.67 12.46
C LEU A 182 -0.47 -14.55 11.53
N THR A 183 -1.42 -13.97 10.78
CA THR A 183 -2.20 -14.73 9.78
C THR A 183 -1.32 -15.20 8.63
N TYR A 184 -0.40 -14.37 8.15
CA TYR A 184 0.52 -14.69 7.06
C TYR A 184 1.43 -15.89 7.38
N TYR A 185 1.91 -15.99 8.61
CA TYR A 185 2.80 -17.07 9.05
C TYR A 185 2.09 -18.28 9.69
N ASP A 186 0.76 -18.28 9.71
CA ASP A 186 -0.08 -19.26 10.41
C ASP A 186 0.19 -19.36 11.93
N GLU A 187 0.52 -18.23 12.56
CA GLU A 187 0.82 -18.10 13.99
C GLU A 187 -0.34 -17.45 14.74
N TRP A 188 -0.46 -17.66 16.05
CA TRP A 188 -1.60 -17.18 16.85
C TRP A 188 -1.28 -16.01 17.78
N THR A 189 -0.03 -15.89 18.18
CA THR A 189 0.39 -14.91 19.18
C THR A 189 1.77 -14.42 18.85
N ASP A 190 1.97 -13.12 19.07
CA ASP A 190 3.30 -12.56 19.01
C ASP A 190 4.02 -12.79 20.33
N ALA A 191 4.61 -13.99 20.46
CA ALA A 191 5.46 -14.33 21.59
C ALA A 191 6.83 -13.61 21.55
N GLY A 192 7.15 -12.93 20.44
CA GLY A 192 8.43 -12.27 20.18
C GLY A 192 8.45 -10.78 20.52
N ALA A 193 7.39 -10.01 20.21
CA ALA A 193 7.36 -8.55 20.38
C ALA A 193 6.94 -8.04 21.78
N GLY A 194 6.56 -8.93 22.71
CA GLY A 194 6.56 -8.61 24.14
C GLY A 194 5.31 -7.98 24.75
N TYR A 195 4.18 -7.86 24.04
CA TYR A 195 2.90 -7.38 24.63
C TYR A 195 1.70 -8.35 24.55
N GLY A 196 1.87 -9.53 23.96
CA GLY A 196 0.97 -10.67 24.18
C GLY A 196 -0.41 -10.59 23.50
N TYR A 197 -0.49 -9.87 22.38
CA TYR A 197 -1.68 -9.90 21.53
C TYR A 197 -1.90 -11.30 20.94
N VAL A 198 -3.17 -11.69 20.79
CA VAL A 198 -3.62 -12.97 20.23
C VAL A 198 -4.65 -12.67 19.15
N CYS A 199 -4.30 -13.00 17.92
CA CYS A 199 -5.13 -12.83 16.73
C CYS A 199 -6.07 -14.04 16.64
N ASP A 200 -7.33 -13.87 17.04
CA ASP A 200 -8.28 -14.99 17.12
C ASP A 200 -8.81 -15.42 15.74
N GLU A 201 -9.53 -16.54 15.65
CA GLU A 201 -9.98 -17.05 14.34
C GLU A 201 -10.91 -16.07 13.61
N SER A 202 -11.71 -15.28 14.34
CA SER A 202 -12.60 -14.29 13.72
C SER A 202 -11.82 -13.11 13.15
N GLU A 203 -10.78 -12.68 13.84
CA GLU A 203 -9.85 -11.65 13.37
C GLU A 203 -9.03 -12.15 12.16
N ARG A 204 -8.59 -13.41 12.16
CA ARG A 204 -7.90 -14.04 11.02
C ARG A 204 -8.80 -14.15 9.79
N GLU A 205 -10.06 -14.54 9.96
CA GLU A 205 -11.03 -14.58 8.86
C GLU A 205 -11.29 -13.17 8.30
N ALA A 206 -11.38 -12.16 9.18
CA ALA A 206 -11.48 -10.77 8.77
C ALA A 206 -10.24 -10.30 7.97
N ILE A 207 -9.02 -10.63 8.43
CA ILE A 207 -7.77 -10.36 7.71
C ILE A 207 -7.79 -11.00 6.33
N ARG A 208 -8.10 -12.30 6.21
CA ARG A 208 -8.13 -13.00 4.92
C ARG A 208 -9.12 -12.36 3.95
N THR A 209 -10.29 -11.97 4.46
CA THR A 209 -11.34 -11.32 3.65
C THR A 209 -10.90 -9.94 3.17
N TRP A 210 -10.37 -9.11 4.08
CA TRP A 210 -9.86 -7.78 3.77
C TRP A 210 -8.67 -7.82 2.80
N ALA A 211 -7.72 -8.73 3.03
CA ALA A 211 -6.57 -8.91 2.17
C ALA A 211 -6.98 -9.36 0.77
N ALA A 212 -7.93 -10.31 0.65
CA ALA A 212 -8.43 -10.76 -0.65
C ALA A 212 -9.10 -9.64 -1.46
N ASP A 213 -9.85 -8.75 -0.81
CA ASP A 213 -10.48 -7.60 -1.47
C ASP A 213 -9.46 -6.59 -2.02
N LEU A 214 -8.31 -6.46 -1.35
CA LEU A 214 -7.19 -5.65 -1.83
C LEU A 214 -6.27 -6.39 -2.79
N ASN A 215 -6.34 -7.72 -2.89
CA ASN A 215 -5.30 -8.58 -3.49
C ASN A 215 -3.97 -8.55 -2.72
N ALA A 216 -4.01 -8.28 -1.41
CA ALA A 216 -2.84 -8.38 -0.54
C ALA A 216 -2.52 -9.85 -0.24
N PRO A 217 -1.24 -10.24 -0.24
CA PRO A 217 -0.84 -11.64 -0.11
C PRO A 217 -0.98 -12.15 1.32
N VAL A 218 -1.85 -13.15 1.52
CA VAL A 218 -1.96 -13.95 2.75
C VAL A 218 -2.05 -15.43 2.33
N PRO A 219 -1.06 -16.28 2.66
CA PRO A 219 -1.00 -17.69 2.24
C PRO A 219 -2.14 -18.59 2.74
#